data_AF-A0A5B7J2N3-F1
#
_entry.id   AF-A0A5B7J2N3-F1
#
_cell.length_a   1.000
_cell.length_b   1.000
_cell.length_c   1.000
_cell.angle_alpha   90.00
_cell.angle_beta   90.00
_cell.angle_gamma   90.00
#
_symmetry.space_group_name_H-M   'P 1'
#
loop_
_entity.id
_entity.type
_entity.pdbx_description
1 polymer ?
#
loop_
_entity_poly.entity_id
_entity_poly.type
_entity_poly.pdbx_seq_one_letter_code
_entity_poly.pdbx_strand_id
1 'polypeptide(L)'
;MDQEVEEVIRLGRYSEEGRRPMKVRMRSQVAVEEIMARKGKLAGDTEHKDIWIKRDMNLEEREKEKVLRNEAKEKNKKRTEIKEKKIYWRILDTRLKKWYLQKKEEVVEEAKS
;
A
#
# COMPACT_ATOMS: atom_id res chain seq x y z
N MET A 1 -11.89 20.54 8.80
CA MET A 1 -10.97 19.63 8.08
C MET A 1 -9.51 20.06 8.28
N ASP A 2 -9.21 21.35 8.43
CA ASP A 2 -7.85 21.88 8.62
C ASP A 2 -7.20 21.64 10.01
N GLN A 3 -7.88 20.95 10.94
CA GLN A 3 -7.39 20.79 12.31
C GLN A 3 -6.37 19.65 12.48
N GLU A 4 -6.30 18.70 11.54
CA GLU A 4 -5.41 17.53 11.65
C GLU A 4 -4.08 17.69 10.91
N VAL A 5 -4.00 18.61 9.96
CA VAL A 5 -2.75 18.92 9.25
C VAL A 5 -1.96 19.94 10.07
N GLU A 6 -0.72 19.61 10.39
CA GLU A 6 0.17 20.50 11.11
C GLU A 6 0.99 21.35 10.14
N GLU A 7 1.54 20.72 9.11
CA GLU A 7 2.47 21.37 8.20
C GLU A 7 2.40 20.75 6.80
N VAL A 8 2.52 21.58 5.77
CA VAL A 8 2.62 21.15 4.37
C VAL A 8 3.81 21.85 3.72
N ILE A 9 4.78 21.06 3.25
CA ILE A 9 5.99 21.56 2.59
C ILE A 9 6.10 20.95 1.19
N ARG A 10 6.38 21.77 0.17
CA ARG A 10 6.72 21.28 -1.17
C ARG A 10 8.21 20.95 -1.24
N LEU A 11 8.55 19.72 -1.59
CA LEU A 11 9.93 19.25 -1.71
C LEU A 11 10.51 19.63 -3.09
N GLY A 12 11.82 19.88 -3.12
CA GLY A 12 12.57 20.19 -4.34
C GLY A 12 12.54 21.66 -4.76
N ARG A 13 13.33 21.99 -5.79
CA ARG A 13 13.40 23.35 -6.35
C ARG A 13 12.11 23.70 -7.09
N TYR A 14 11.71 24.96 -7.01
CA TYR A 14 10.57 25.47 -7.77
C TYR A 14 10.83 25.36 -9.28
N SER A 15 9.82 24.92 -10.02
CA SER A 15 9.74 25.00 -11.48
C SER A 15 8.30 25.33 -11.85
N GLU A 16 8.11 26.09 -12.93
CA GLU A 16 6.79 26.61 -13.33
C GLU A 16 5.82 25.50 -13.78
N GLU A 17 6.33 24.45 -14.41
CA GLU A 17 5.52 23.32 -14.93
C GLU A 17 5.64 22.02 -14.11
N GLY A 18 6.56 21.98 -13.14
CA GLY A 18 6.86 20.76 -12.40
C GLY A 18 5.91 20.50 -11.23
N ARG A 19 5.22 19.35 -11.26
CA ARG A 19 4.53 18.82 -10.07
C ARG A 19 5.57 18.42 -9.01
N ARG A 20 5.56 19.12 -7.88
CA ARG A 20 6.49 18.87 -6.76
C ARG A 20 5.85 17.96 -5.71
N PRO A 21 6.59 16.98 -5.17
CA PRO A 21 6.10 16.19 -4.04
C PRO A 21 5.76 17.07 -2.85
N MET A 22 4.64 16.79 -2.20
CA MET A 22 4.24 17.46 -0.96
C MET A 22 4.53 16.55 0.22
N LYS A 23 5.28 17.05 1.20
CA LYS A 23 5.44 16.44 2.51
C LYS A 23 4.42 17.06 3.45
N VAL A 24 3.54 16.23 3.97
CA VAL A 24 2.47 16.65 4.89
C VAL A 24 2.75 16.04 6.26
N ARG A 25 2.84 16.87 7.28
CA ARG A 25 2.89 16.45 8.69
C ARG A 25 1.50 16.55 9.28
N MET A 26 0.98 15.43 9.77
CA MET A 26 -0.28 15.37 10.49
C MET A 26 -0.01 15.50 11.99
N ARG A 27 -0.97 16.07 12.73
CA ARG A 27 -0.92 16.17 14.19
C ARG A 27 -1.16 14.83 14.88
N SER A 28 -2.01 13.99 14.28
CA SER A 28 -2.39 12.69 14.82
C SER A 28 -1.79 11.55 14.01
N GLN A 29 -1.14 10.61 14.70
CA GLN A 29 -0.67 9.37 14.09
C GLN A 29 -1.84 8.53 13.56
N VAL A 30 -2.99 8.57 14.22
CA VAL A 30 -4.20 7.84 13.80
C VAL A 30 -4.66 8.32 12.43
N ALA A 31 -4.65 9.63 12.19
CA ALA A 31 -5.01 10.21 10.89
C ALA A 31 -4.06 9.73 9.77
N VAL A 32 -2.76 9.61 10.06
CA VAL A 32 -1.78 9.06 9.11
C VAL A 32 -2.11 7.60 8.76
N GLU A 33 -2.45 6.80 9.77
CA GLU A 33 -2.80 5.38 9.56
C GLU A 33 -4.11 5.22 8.78
N GLU A 34 -5.13 6.02 9.07
CA GLU A 34 -6.39 6.01 8.32
C GLU A 34 -6.17 6.38 6.84
N ILE A 35 -5.38 7.41 6.56
CA ILE A 35 -5.03 7.79 5.18
C ILE A 35 -4.27 6.66 4.48
N MET A 36 -3.30 6.04 5.16
CA MET A 36 -2.53 4.93 4.59
C MET A 36 -3.39 3.70 4.31
N ALA A 37 -4.36 3.40 5.18
CA ALA A 37 -5.32 2.31 4.99
C ALA A 37 -6.28 2.60 3.82
N ARG A 38 -6.72 3.84 3.66
CA ARG A 38 -7.67 4.25 2.61
C ARG A 38 -7.02 4.60 1.28
N LYS A 39 -5.70 4.82 1.23
CA LYS A 39 -4.93 5.14 0.01
C LYS A 39 -5.25 4.22 -1.17
N GLY A 40 -5.49 2.93 -0.92
CA GLY A 40 -5.82 1.97 -1.98
C GLY A 40 -7.04 2.35 -2.80
N LYS A 41 -7.99 3.11 -2.24
CA LYS A 41 -9.18 3.60 -2.95
C LYS A 41 -8.85 4.62 -4.04
N LEU A 42 -7.73 5.33 -3.93
CA LEU A 42 -7.28 6.29 -4.95
C LEU A 42 -6.98 5.64 -6.30
N ALA A 43 -6.60 4.35 -6.31
CA ALA A 43 -6.28 3.66 -7.55
C ALA A 43 -7.51 3.42 -8.45
N GLY A 44 -8.72 3.47 -7.90
CA GLY A 44 -9.98 3.32 -8.64
C GLY A 44 -10.54 4.63 -9.19
N ASP A 45 -10.02 5.77 -8.75
CA ASP A 45 -10.50 7.09 -9.13
C ASP A 45 -9.79 7.56 -10.42
N THR A 46 -10.56 7.96 -11.43
CA THR A 46 -10.05 8.41 -12.73
C THR A 46 -9.34 9.76 -12.70
N GLU A 47 -9.70 10.64 -11.77
CA GLU A 47 -9.12 11.99 -11.66
C GLU A 47 -7.83 12.00 -10.85
N HIS A 48 -7.70 11.05 -9.91
CA HIS A 48 -6.59 10.99 -8.95
C HIS A 48 -5.57 9.88 -9.26
N LYS A 49 -5.59 9.31 -10.48
CA LYS A 49 -4.72 8.21 -10.91
C LYS A 49 -3.21 8.48 -10.72
N ASP A 50 -2.81 9.75 -10.87
CA ASP A 50 -1.41 10.16 -10.81
C ASP A 50 -0.92 10.48 -9.38
N ILE A 51 -1.80 10.39 -8.38
CA ILE A 51 -1.44 10.72 -7.00
C ILE A 51 -0.92 9.47 -6.29
N TRP A 52 0.33 9.57 -5.80
CA TRP A 52 0.94 8.55 -4.98
C TRP A 52 1.23 9.10 -3.58
N ILE A 53 0.66 8.46 -2.55
CA ILE A 53 0.94 8.78 -1.15
C ILE A 53 1.94 7.76 -0.61
N LYS A 54 3.04 8.20 0.01
CA LYS A 54 4.00 7.29 0.65
C LYS A 54 4.35 7.83 2.04
N ARG A 55 4.48 6.93 3.01
CA ARG A 55 5.01 7.25 4.34
C ARG A 55 6.46 7.69 4.20
N ASP A 56 6.80 8.83 4.81
CA ASP A 56 8.19 9.21 4.98
C ASP A 56 8.80 8.33 6.06
N MET A 57 9.90 7.66 5.71
CA MET A 57 10.57 6.68 6.56
C MET A 57 12.04 7.06 6.65
N ASN A 58 12.63 6.79 7.81
CA ASN A 58 14.07 6.97 8.00
C ASN A 58 14.87 5.93 7.16
N LEU A 59 16.19 6.06 7.11
CA LEU A 59 17.04 5.17 6.31
C LEU A 59 16.97 3.71 6.78
N GLU A 60 16.99 3.48 8.09
CA GLU A 60 16.96 2.16 8.70
C GLU A 60 15.62 1.43 8.45
N GLU A 61 14.50 2.13 8.57
CA GLU A 61 13.15 1.65 8.26
C GLU A 61 13.02 1.29 6.78
N ARG A 62 13.62 2.09 5.88
CA ARG A 62 13.64 1.79 4.44
C ARG A 62 14.44 0.53 4.15
N GLU A 63 15.55 0.29 4.84
CA GLU A 63 16.33 -0.94 4.69
C GLU A 63 15.56 -2.16 5.20
N LYS A 64 14.94 -2.06 6.39
CA LYS A 64 14.06 -3.10 6.93
C LYS A 64 12.92 -3.43 5.97
N GLU A 65 12.27 -2.42 5.39
CA GLU A 65 11.21 -2.62 4.40
C GLU A 65 11.73 -3.33 3.13
N LYS A 66 12.92 -2.98 2.64
CA LYS A 66 13.54 -3.64 1.48
C LYS A 66 13.81 -5.12 1.76
N VAL A 67 14.36 -5.45 2.93
CA VAL A 67 14.63 -6.84 3.34
C VAL A 67 13.33 -7.64 3.33
N LEU A 68 12.28 -7.12 3.97
CA LEU A 68 10.96 -7.78 3.99
C LEU A 68 10.37 -7.95 2.58
N ARG A 69 10.60 -7.00 1.66
CA ARG A 69 10.10 -7.08 0.28
C ARG A 69 10.78 -8.21 -0.48
N ASN A 70 12.09 -8.37 -0.28
CA ASN A 70 12.85 -9.45 -0.89
C ASN A 70 12.40 -10.80 -0.32
N GLU A 71 12.23 -10.89 1.01
CA GLU A 71 11.73 -12.10 1.66
C GLU A 71 10.34 -12.50 1.14
N ALA A 72 9.41 -11.54 1.02
CA ALA A 72 8.08 -11.78 0.46
C ALA A 72 8.15 -12.30 -0.99
N LYS A 73 9.01 -11.70 -1.82
CA LYS A 73 9.23 -12.13 -3.22
C LYS A 73 9.78 -13.54 -3.30
N GLU A 74 10.78 -13.88 -2.48
CA GLU A 74 11.34 -15.22 -2.45
C GLU A 74 10.31 -16.26 -2.02
N LYS A 75 9.55 -16.00 -0.96
CA LYS A 75 8.46 -16.86 -0.51
C LYS A 75 7.37 -17.04 -1.57
N ASN A 76 7.05 -15.97 -2.32
CA ASN A 76 6.10 -16.06 -3.43
C ASN A 76 6.66 -16.81 -4.65
N LYS A 77 7.98 -16.75 -4.91
CA LYS A 77 8.64 -17.48 -6.01
C LYS A 77 8.73 -18.99 -5.73
N LYS A 78 8.97 -19.37 -4.46
CA LYS A 78 9.06 -20.77 -4.02
C LYS A 78 7.71 -21.50 -3.96
N ARG A 79 6.61 -20.82 -4.30
CA ARG A 79 5.24 -21.30 -4.28
C ARG A 79 4.96 -22.28 -5.42
N THR A 80 5.51 -23.50 -5.34
CA THR A 80 5.45 -24.50 -6.40
C THR A 80 4.25 -25.46 -6.26
N GLU A 81 3.69 -25.63 -5.07
CA GLU A 81 2.58 -26.57 -4.84
C GLU A 81 1.17 -25.94 -4.96
N ILE A 82 0.18 -26.74 -5.39
CA ILE A 82 -1.22 -26.28 -5.62
C ILE A 82 -1.87 -25.72 -4.34
N LYS A 83 -1.57 -26.28 -3.16
CA LYS A 83 -2.03 -25.75 -1.86
C LYS A 83 -1.38 -24.40 -1.54
N GLU A 84 -0.10 -24.25 -1.87
CA GLU A 84 0.62 -22.99 -1.68
C GLU A 84 0.17 -21.92 -2.66
N LYS A 85 -0.33 -22.26 -3.86
CA LYS A 85 -0.89 -21.29 -4.84
C LYS A 85 -2.05 -20.46 -4.26
N LYS A 86 -2.72 -20.93 -3.20
CA LYS A 86 -3.76 -20.18 -2.49
C LYS A 86 -3.18 -19.15 -1.51
N ILE A 87 -1.90 -19.23 -1.14
CA ILE A 87 -1.25 -18.34 -0.19
C ILE A 87 -0.43 -17.28 -0.94
N TYR A 88 -0.53 -16.02 -0.53
CA TYR A 88 0.25 -14.91 -1.04
C TYR A 88 0.87 -14.16 0.13
N TRP A 89 2.17 -13.90 0.05
CA TRP A 89 2.87 -13.12 1.06
C TRP A 89 2.88 -11.64 0.65
N ARG A 90 2.38 -10.78 1.53
CA ARG A 90 2.31 -9.33 1.32
C ARG A 90 2.85 -8.60 2.54
N ILE A 91 3.52 -7.48 2.31
CA ILE A 91 3.84 -6.54 3.38
C ILE A 91 2.63 -5.64 3.64
N LEU A 92 2.19 -5.60 4.89
CA LEU A 92 1.19 -4.67 5.39
C LEU A 92 1.69 -4.12 6.72
N ASP A 93 1.60 -2.82 6.94
CA ASP A 93 2.00 -2.17 8.20
C ASP A 93 3.43 -2.55 8.62
N THR A 94 4.38 -2.50 7.67
CA THR A 94 5.80 -2.90 7.84
C THR A 94 6.03 -4.34 8.32
N ARG A 95 5.00 -5.21 8.25
CA ARG A 95 5.07 -6.63 8.64
C ARG A 95 4.73 -7.52 7.48
N LEU A 96 5.37 -8.69 7.43
CA LEU A 96 5.03 -9.73 6.47
C LEU A 96 3.76 -10.47 6.93
N LYS A 97 2.68 -10.40 6.14
CA LYS A 97 1.42 -11.10 6.42
C LYS A 97 1.13 -12.15 5.35
N LYS A 98 0.61 -13.30 5.78
CA LYS A 98 0.00 -14.30 4.89
C LYS A 98 -1.37 -13.81 4.46
N TRP A 99 -1.63 -13.85 3.17
CA TRP A 99 -2.93 -13.60 2.55
C TRP A 99 -3.40 -14.87 1.85
N TYR A 100 -4.70 -15.13 1.89
CA TYR A 100 -5.30 -16.24 1.18
C TYR A 100 -6.04 -15.70 -0.05
N LEU A 101 -5.64 -16.12 -1.25
CA LEU A 101 -6.45 -15.98 -2.46
C LEU A 101 -7.61 -16.97 -2.33
N GLN A 102 -8.71 -16.53 -1.73
CA GLN A 102 -9.97 -17.24 -1.88
C GLN A 102 -10.41 -17.04 -3.33
N LYS A 103 -10.39 -18.12 -4.14
CA LYS A 103 -11.18 -18.13 -5.36
C LYS A 103 -12.63 -17.95 -4.89
N LYS A 104 -13.33 -16.94 -5.42
CA LYS A 104 -14.76 -17.10 -5.71
C LYS A 104 -14.81 -18.26 -6.71
N GLU A 105 -14.85 -19.50 -6.23
CA GLU A 105 -15.43 -20.55 -7.04
C GLU A 105 -16.89 -20.16 -7.20
N GLU A 106 -17.23 -19.79 -8.43
CA GLU A 106 -18.59 -19.86 -8.94
C GLU A 106 -19.22 -21.16 -8.44
N VAL A 107 -19.99 -21.06 -7.36
CA VAL A 107 -21.23 -21.82 -7.22
C VAL A 107 -22.19 -21.21 -8.24
N VAL A 108 -21.88 -21.36 -9.53
CA VAL A 108 -22.86 -21.21 -10.60
C VAL A 108 -23.66 -22.50 -10.55
N GLU A 109 -24.72 -22.41 -9.75
CA GLU A 109 -25.99 -23.12 -9.94
C GLU A 109 -25.90 -24.56 -10.49
N GLU A 110 -25.41 -25.46 -9.66
CA GLU A 110 -26.04 -26.78 -9.46
C GLU A 110 -27.40 -26.64 -8.72
N ALA A 111 -28.13 -25.56 -9.02
CA ALA A 111 -29.43 -25.19 -8.44
C ALA A 111 -30.46 -24.90 -9.56
N LYS A 112 -30.28 -25.49 -10.74
CA LYS A 112 -31.32 -25.67 -11.76
C LYS A 112 -31.77 -27.14 -11.79
N SER A 113 -32.01 -27.67 -10.60
CA SER A 113 -32.75 -28.93 -10.43
C SER A 113 -34.19 -28.79 -10.91
#